data_AF-A0A069E5K3-F1
#
_entry.id   AF-A0A069E5K3-F1
#
_cell.length_a   1.000
_cell.length_b   1.000
_cell.length_c   1.000
_cell.angle_alpha   90.00
_cell.angle_beta   90.00
_cell.angle_gamma   90.00
#
_symmetry.space_group_name_H-M   'P 1'
#
loop_
_entity.id
_entity.type
_entity.pdbx_description
1 polymer ?
#
loop_
_entity_poly.entity_id
_entity_poly.type
_entity_poly.pdbx_seq_one_letter_code
_entity_poly.pdbx_strand_id
1 'polypeptide(L)'
;MKIPAYIPLLLLAALPASLAHAAGPTDIQKEHYARTCTSLYNAAVLGTEDISMVATDTVKARIAAGGNGKSVPQLVKPLGGVESLGISDLVHLNYGDVFVCQFRHVKGYSVWNIAYSPMTHMVEDISLKLVADPPPPPPKPVPKPSTQPATQAPGPTSSAPGNTPATPSQSEACKMFPDLC
;
A
#
# COMPACT_ATOMS: atom_id res chain seq x y z
N MET A 1 24.29 -6.28 -65.37
CA MET A 1 25.51 -5.96 -64.60
C MET A 1 25.11 -5.60 -63.18
N LYS A 2 25.62 -6.34 -62.19
CA LYS A 2 25.59 -6.02 -60.75
C LYS A 2 26.76 -5.07 -60.44
N ILE A 3 26.58 -4.13 -59.51
CA ILE A 3 27.41 -3.88 -58.32
C ILE A 3 26.64 -2.88 -57.41
N PRO A 4 26.63 -3.08 -56.07
CA PRO A 4 25.76 -2.41 -55.13
C PRO A 4 26.41 -1.16 -54.53
N ALA A 5 25.60 -0.14 -54.21
CA ALA A 5 26.06 0.99 -53.39
C ALA A 5 25.89 0.63 -51.91
N TYR A 6 27.03 0.35 -51.27
CA TYR A 6 27.19 0.28 -49.82
C TYR A 6 26.91 1.65 -49.21
N ILE A 7 25.93 1.73 -48.30
CA ILE A 7 25.79 2.87 -47.39
C ILE A 7 26.54 2.49 -46.11
N PRO A 8 27.55 3.28 -45.69
CA PRO A 8 28.40 2.93 -44.56
C PRO A 8 27.63 3.05 -43.24
N LEU A 9 27.69 1.97 -42.48
CA LEU A 9 27.42 1.91 -41.05
C LEU A 9 28.58 2.64 -40.34
N LEU A 10 28.36 3.87 -39.86
CA LEU A 10 29.05 4.57 -38.75
C LEU A 10 28.98 6.10 -38.94
N LEU A 11 27.97 6.72 -38.34
CA LEU A 11 28.14 8.03 -37.71
C LEU A 11 27.41 7.99 -36.36
N LEU A 12 28.08 7.41 -35.38
CA LEU A 12 27.98 7.86 -33.99
C LEU A 12 28.45 9.32 -33.99
N ALA A 13 27.52 10.26 -34.09
CA ALA A 13 27.77 11.65 -33.77
C ALA A 13 26.85 12.03 -32.61
N ALA A 14 27.51 12.18 -31.46
CA ALA A 14 27.06 12.81 -30.24
C ALA A 14 25.93 13.83 -30.45
N LEU A 15 24.70 13.43 -30.11
CA LEU A 15 23.70 14.38 -29.67
C LEU A 15 24.07 14.77 -28.23
N PRO A 16 24.11 16.07 -27.90
CA PRO A 16 24.37 16.49 -26.54
C PRO A 16 23.31 15.86 -25.64
N ALA A 17 23.76 15.21 -24.57
CA ALA A 17 22.95 14.90 -23.40
C ALA A 17 22.59 16.21 -22.69
N SER A 18 21.88 17.10 -23.38
CA SER A 18 21.32 18.31 -22.81
C SER A 18 19.97 17.96 -22.21
N LEU A 19 20.00 17.66 -20.92
CA LEU A 19 18.94 18.02 -19.97
C LEU A 19 17.52 17.60 -20.41
N ALA A 20 17.26 16.30 -20.47
CA ALA A 20 15.97 15.83 -19.96
C ALA A 20 16.04 16.00 -18.43
N HIS A 21 15.80 17.24 -17.96
CA HIS A 21 15.34 17.44 -16.59
C HIS A 21 14.09 16.56 -16.48
N ALA A 22 14.23 15.44 -15.77
CA ALA A 22 13.11 14.68 -15.24
C ALA A 22 12.40 15.60 -14.23
N ALA A 23 11.67 16.58 -14.74
CA ALA A 23 10.64 17.24 -13.97
C ALA A 23 9.67 16.13 -13.59
N GLY A 24 9.58 15.82 -12.30
CA GLY A 24 8.56 14.91 -11.80
C GLY A 24 7.17 15.40 -12.23
N PRO A 25 6.15 14.54 -12.14
CA PRO A 25 4.81 14.88 -12.58
C PRO A 25 4.34 16.19 -11.94
N THR A 26 3.80 17.07 -12.77
CA THR A 26 3.09 18.27 -12.32
C THR A 26 1.91 17.87 -11.43
N ASP A 27 1.48 18.76 -10.54
CA ASP A 27 0.34 18.44 -9.66
C ASP A 27 -0.96 18.18 -10.44
N ILE A 28 -1.12 18.81 -11.61
CA ILE A 28 -2.22 18.56 -12.54
C ILE A 28 -2.19 17.12 -13.07
N GLN A 29 -1.00 16.60 -13.42
CA GLN A 29 -0.85 15.23 -13.89
C GLN A 29 -1.16 14.21 -12.78
N LYS A 30 -0.70 14.49 -11.55
CA LYS A 30 -1.02 13.61 -10.39
C LYS A 30 -2.53 13.56 -10.14
N GLU A 31 -3.22 14.68 -10.25
CA GLU A 31 -4.68 14.73 -10.10
C GLU A 31 -5.39 13.94 -11.19
N HIS A 32 -4.94 14.07 -12.44
CA HIS A 32 -5.47 13.28 -13.56
C HIS A 32 -5.32 11.79 -13.32
N TYR A 33 -4.11 11.34 -12.96
CA TYR A 33 -3.87 9.92 -12.65
C TYR A 33 -4.69 9.44 -11.45
N ALA A 34 -4.87 10.27 -10.41
CA ALA A 34 -5.70 9.93 -9.25
C ALA A 34 -7.17 9.68 -9.63
N ARG A 35 -7.71 10.52 -10.52
CA ARG A 35 -9.06 10.32 -11.06
C ARG A 35 -9.14 9.04 -11.88
N THR A 36 -8.17 8.80 -12.76
CA THR A 36 -8.10 7.55 -13.54
C THR A 36 -8.05 6.31 -12.63
N CYS A 37 -7.20 6.32 -11.60
CA CYS A 37 -7.15 5.25 -10.59
C CYS A 37 -8.52 4.99 -9.97
N THR A 38 -9.16 6.06 -9.49
CA THR A 38 -10.44 6.00 -8.77
C THR A 38 -11.55 5.46 -9.67
N SER A 39 -11.62 5.94 -10.91
CA SER A 39 -12.63 5.49 -11.87
C SER A 39 -12.48 4.02 -12.24
N LEU A 40 -11.26 3.57 -12.50
CA LEU A 40 -10.98 2.16 -12.75
C LEU A 40 -11.35 1.29 -11.55
N TYR A 41 -10.99 1.71 -10.34
CA TYR A 41 -11.31 0.98 -9.13
C TYR A 41 -12.83 0.90 -8.91
N ASN A 42 -13.56 2.00 -9.04
CA ASN A 42 -15.01 2.04 -8.86
C ASN A 42 -15.72 1.16 -9.89
N ALA A 43 -15.31 1.24 -11.17
CA ALA A 43 -15.85 0.38 -12.21
C ALA A 43 -15.56 -1.11 -11.95
N ALA A 44 -14.33 -1.43 -11.54
CA ALA A 44 -13.89 -2.81 -11.37
C ALA A 44 -14.41 -3.47 -10.09
N VAL A 45 -14.51 -2.72 -8.99
CA VAL A 45 -14.82 -3.25 -7.66
C VAL A 45 -16.29 -3.01 -7.28
N LEU A 46 -16.83 -1.83 -7.61
CA LEU A 46 -18.19 -1.44 -7.24
C LEU A 46 -19.18 -1.63 -8.39
N GLY A 47 -18.71 -1.65 -9.64
CA GLY A 47 -19.55 -1.71 -10.83
C GLY A 47 -20.37 -0.43 -11.06
N THR A 48 -19.93 0.69 -10.50
CA THR A 48 -20.72 1.94 -10.46
C THR A 48 -20.31 2.98 -11.50
N GLU A 49 -19.19 2.79 -12.20
CA GLU A 49 -18.68 3.76 -13.17
C GLU A 49 -18.58 3.18 -14.58
N ASP A 50 -19.03 3.96 -15.57
CA ASP A 50 -18.76 3.70 -16.98
C ASP A 50 -17.36 4.22 -17.33
N ILE A 51 -16.46 3.28 -17.63
CA ILE A 51 -15.07 3.58 -17.99
C ILE A 51 -14.84 3.64 -19.51
N SER A 52 -15.90 3.69 -20.32
CA SER A 52 -15.78 3.69 -21.79
C SER A 52 -15.01 4.89 -22.36
N MET A 53 -14.95 6.02 -21.64
CA MET A 53 -14.16 7.18 -22.05
C MET A 53 -12.72 7.19 -21.52
N VAL A 54 -12.38 6.28 -20.61
CA VAL A 54 -11.05 6.27 -19.95
C VAL A 54 -10.29 4.95 -20.15
N ALA A 55 -10.94 3.92 -20.69
CA ALA A 55 -10.36 2.59 -20.86
C ALA A 55 -10.77 1.96 -22.20
N THR A 56 -9.81 1.29 -22.83
CA THR A 56 -10.06 0.49 -24.04
C THR A 56 -10.95 -0.73 -23.76
N ASP A 57 -11.54 -1.31 -24.80
CA ASP A 57 -12.31 -2.56 -24.68
C ASP A 57 -11.48 -3.72 -24.13
N THR A 58 -10.19 -3.77 -24.45
CA THR A 58 -9.24 -4.75 -23.90
C THR A 58 -9.14 -4.61 -22.37
N VAL A 59 -9.02 -3.39 -21.86
CA VAL A 59 -8.94 -3.13 -20.41
C VAL A 59 -10.26 -3.48 -19.72
N LYS A 60 -11.40 -3.11 -20.30
CA LYS A 60 -12.73 -3.52 -19.80
C LYS A 60 -12.87 -5.04 -19.72
N ALA A 61 -12.42 -5.75 -20.76
CA ALA A 61 -12.44 -7.21 -20.79
C ALA A 61 -11.51 -7.83 -19.72
N ARG A 62 -10.32 -7.27 -19.48
CA ARG A 62 -9.43 -7.72 -18.41
C ARG A 62 -10.04 -7.53 -17.02
N ILE A 63 -10.65 -6.37 -16.77
CA ILE A 63 -11.34 -6.08 -15.51
C ILE A 63 -12.48 -7.09 -15.28
N ALA A 64 -13.28 -7.34 -16.32
CA ALA A 64 -14.39 -8.29 -16.26
C ALA A 64 -13.91 -9.73 -16.05
N ALA A 65 -12.83 -10.14 -16.71
CA ALA A 65 -12.23 -11.47 -16.56
C ALA A 65 -11.64 -11.70 -15.16
N GLY A 66 -11.15 -10.63 -14.52
CA GLY A 66 -10.51 -10.70 -13.22
C GLY A 66 -9.19 -11.48 -13.26
N GLY A 67 -8.90 -12.24 -12.20
CA GLY A 67 -7.65 -12.99 -12.05
C GLY A 67 -7.81 -14.27 -11.26
N ASN A 68 -7.06 -15.32 -11.63
CA ASN A 68 -7.10 -16.64 -10.97
C ASN A 68 -8.51 -17.22 -10.84
N GLY A 69 -9.36 -17.04 -11.86
CA GLY A 69 -10.74 -17.53 -11.89
C GLY A 69 -11.71 -16.78 -10.98
N LYS A 70 -11.31 -15.63 -10.42
CA LYS A 70 -12.14 -14.78 -9.56
C LYS A 70 -12.30 -13.41 -10.20
N SER A 71 -13.50 -12.83 -10.06
CA SER A 71 -13.72 -11.44 -10.46
C SER A 71 -12.94 -10.48 -9.56
N VAL A 72 -12.65 -9.27 -10.04
CA VAL A 72 -11.97 -8.24 -9.24
C VAL A 72 -12.66 -8.00 -7.89
N PRO A 73 -14.00 -7.87 -7.78
CA PRO A 73 -14.64 -7.68 -6.48
C PRO A 73 -14.38 -8.84 -5.52
N GLN A 74 -14.36 -10.09 -6.01
CA GLN A 74 -14.06 -11.28 -5.18
C GLN A 74 -12.62 -11.30 -4.69
N LEU A 75 -11.70 -10.77 -5.50
CA LEU A 75 -10.28 -10.65 -5.16
C LEU A 75 -10.04 -9.58 -4.09
N VAL A 76 -10.70 -8.42 -4.20
CA VAL A 76 -10.47 -7.26 -3.33
C VAL A 76 -11.27 -7.33 -2.03
N LYS A 77 -12.46 -7.96 -2.03
CA LYS A 77 -13.36 -8.05 -0.86
C LYS A 77 -12.69 -8.49 0.46
N PRO A 78 -11.76 -9.48 0.48
CA PRO A 78 -11.08 -9.88 1.72
C PRO A 78 -10.20 -8.79 2.35
N LEU A 79 -9.74 -7.82 1.56
CA LEU A 79 -8.90 -6.71 2.04
C LEU A 79 -9.69 -5.67 2.84
N GLY A 80 -11.02 -5.62 2.68
CA GLY A 80 -11.88 -4.65 3.33
C GLY A 80 -12.00 -3.32 2.58
N GLY A 81 -12.57 -2.31 3.26
CA GLY A 81 -12.74 -0.96 2.69
C GLY A 81 -11.41 -0.29 2.38
N VAL A 82 -11.43 0.65 1.43
CA VAL A 82 -10.28 1.49 1.07
C VAL A 82 -10.14 2.62 2.09
N GLU A 83 -8.92 2.86 2.55
CA GLU A 83 -8.55 3.97 3.44
C GLU A 83 -7.85 5.11 2.69
N SER A 84 -7.02 4.78 1.70
CA SER A 84 -6.28 5.77 0.92
C SER A 84 -5.86 5.26 -0.45
N LEU A 85 -5.55 6.21 -1.33
CA LEU A 85 -4.95 5.99 -2.65
C LEU A 85 -3.57 6.65 -2.68
N GLY A 86 -2.56 5.88 -3.06
CA GLY A 86 -1.23 6.36 -3.42
C GLY A 86 -0.96 6.15 -4.90
N ILE A 87 -0.19 7.07 -5.51
CA ILE A 87 0.31 6.93 -6.88
C ILE A 87 1.83 6.90 -6.81
N SER A 88 2.43 5.87 -7.40
CA SER A 88 3.88 5.68 -7.41
C SER A 88 4.37 5.23 -8.78
N ASP A 89 5.69 5.17 -8.91
CA ASP A 89 6.39 4.55 -10.04
C ASP A 89 5.94 5.06 -11.41
N LEU A 90 5.65 6.37 -11.49
CA LEU A 90 5.32 7.02 -12.76
C LEU A 90 6.56 7.05 -13.64
N VAL A 91 6.46 6.39 -14.79
CA VAL A 91 7.46 6.37 -15.85
C VAL A 91 6.82 6.89 -17.13
N HIS A 92 7.38 7.98 -17.65
CA HIS A 92 7.04 8.52 -18.96
C HIS A 92 7.83 7.78 -20.04
N LEU A 93 7.12 7.12 -20.95
CA LEU A 93 7.66 6.47 -22.14
C LEU A 93 7.35 7.32 -23.38
N ASN A 94 8.05 7.05 -24.49
CA ASN A 94 7.90 7.81 -25.72
C ASN A 94 6.46 7.88 -26.26
N TYR A 95 5.62 6.91 -25.93
CA TYR A 95 4.24 6.78 -26.45
C TYR A 95 3.20 6.56 -25.34
N GLY A 96 3.56 6.70 -24.07
CA GLY A 96 2.68 6.33 -22.97
C GLY A 96 3.25 6.59 -21.60
N ASP A 97 2.40 6.58 -20.60
CA ASP A 97 2.76 6.64 -19.19
C ASP A 97 2.46 5.31 -18.54
N VAL A 98 3.37 4.84 -17.69
CA VAL A 98 3.11 3.70 -16.81
C VAL A 98 3.17 4.20 -15.38
N PHE A 99 2.16 3.88 -14.58
CA PHE A 99 2.13 4.25 -13.18
C PHE A 99 1.41 3.19 -12.35
N VAL A 100 1.63 3.25 -11.04
CA VAL A 100 1.03 2.35 -10.06
C VAL A 100 0.01 3.12 -9.23
N CYS A 101 -1.23 2.62 -9.20
CA CYS A 101 -2.21 3.00 -8.19
C CYS A 101 -2.20 1.97 -7.07
N GLN A 102 -1.83 2.39 -5.88
CA GLN A 102 -1.88 1.57 -4.68
C GLN A 102 -3.04 2.01 -3.81
N PHE A 103 -4.06 1.16 -3.69
CA PHE A 103 -5.14 1.36 -2.74
C PHE A 103 -4.79 0.66 -1.45
N ARG A 104 -4.72 1.42 -0.35
CA ARG A 104 -4.59 0.87 1.00
C ARG A 104 -5.97 0.51 1.50
N HIS A 105 -6.11 -0.73 1.93
CA HIS A 105 -7.31 -1.27 2.55
C HIS A 105 -7.03 -1.58 4.02
N VAL A 106 -8.10 -1.86 4.78
CA VAL A 106 -8.01 -2.23 6.21
C VAL A 106 -7.09 -3.43 6.47
N LYS A 107 -6.96 -4.37 5.52
CA LYS A 107 -6.20 -5.62 5.69
C LYS A 107 -5.11 -5.84 4.64
N GLY A 108 -4.63 -4.78 4.00
CA GLY A 108 -3.55 -4.85 3.02
C GLY A 108 -3.72 -3.86 1.88
N TYR A 109 -3.20 -4.20 0.70
CA TYR A 109 -3.12 -3.33 -0.47
C TYR A 109 -3.64 -4.03 -1.72
N SER A 110 -4.31 -3.28 -2.59
CA SER A 110 -4.46 -3.64 -3.99
C SER A 110 -3.59 -2.72 -4.84
N VAL A 111 -2.75 -3.33 -5.68
CA VAL A 111 -1.75 -2.65 -6.50
C VAL A 111 -2.15 -2.82 -7.96
N TRP A 112 -2.43 -1.71 -8.61
CA TRP A 112 -2.88 -1.63 -9.99
C TRP A 112 -1.79 -0.97 -10.82
N ASN A 113 -1.19 -1.73 -11.74
CA ASN A 113 -0.25 -1.16 -12.71
C ASN A 113 -1.05 -0.78 -13.95
N ILE A 114 -0.93 0.47 -14.38
CA ILE A 114 -1.71 1.06 -15.46
C ILE A 114 -0.76 1.55 -16.54
N ALA A 115 -1.07 1.18 -17.78
CA ALA A 115 -0.50 1.80 -18.97
C ALA A 115 -1.52 2.75 -19.58
N TYR A 116 -1.18 4.03 -19.61
CA TYR A 116 -2.00 5.11 -20.13
C TYR A 116 -1.36 5.69 -21.39
N SER A 117 -2.17 5.99 -22.41
CA SER A 117 -1.71 6.63 -23.63
C SER A 117 -2.17 8.08 -23.66
N PRO A 118 -1.25 9.05 -23.56
CA PRO A 118 -1.58 10.47 -23.70
C PRO A 118 -2.13 10.83 -25.08
N MET A 119 -1.86 10.01 -26.11
CA MET A 119 -2.36 10.22 -27.47
C MET A 119 -3.84 9.87 -27.61
N THR A 120 -4.25 8.73 -27.06
CA THR A 120 -5.65 8.26 -27.14
C THR A 120 -6.47 8.73 -25.94
N HIS A 121 -5.80 9.28 -24.92
CA HIS A 121 -6.35 9.62 -23.61
C HIS A 121 -7.01 8.43 -22.90
N MET A 122 -6.60 7.21 -23.21
CA MET A 122 -7.17 5.98 -22.67
C MET A 122 -6.14 5.12 -21.96
N VAL A 123 -6.64 4.31 -21.03
CA VAL A 123 -5.90 3.21 -20.43
C VAL A 123 -5.90 2.03 -21.41
N GLU A 124 -4.70 1.60 -21.79
CA GLU A 124 -4.46 0.58 -22.81
C GLU A 124 -4.11 -0.77 -22.20
N ASP A 125 -3.56 -0.79 -20.99
CA ASP A 125 -3.33 -2.03 -20.24
C ASP A 125 -3.47 -1.83 -18.73
N ILE A 126 -3.83 -2.93 -18.04
CA ILE A 126 -4.01 -2.95 -16.60
C ILE A 126 -3.64 -4.31 -16.01
N SER A 127 -3.00 -4.30 -14.85
CA SER A 127 -2.78 -5.51 -14.05
C SER A 127 -2.99 -5.27 -12.56
N LEU A 128 -3.58 -6.25 -11.89
CA LEU A 128 -3.90 -6.22 -10.47
C LEU A 128 -3.04 -7.22 -9.69
N LYS A 129 -2.45 -6.77 -8.58
CA LYS A 129 -1.79 -7.61 -7.56
C LYS A 129 -2.38 -7.28 -6.19
N LEU A 130 -2.51 -8.29 -5.33
CA LEU A 130 -2.97 -8.13 -3.95
C LEU A 130 -1.81 -8.40 -2.99
N VAL A 131 -1.70 -7.58 -1.96
CA VAL A 131 -0.71 -7.75 -0.88
C VAL A 131 -1.48 -7.72 0.43
N ALA A 132 -1.61 -8.86 1.11
CA ALA A 132 -2.28 -8.91 2.41
C ALA A 132 -1.31 -8.54 3.54
N ASP A 133 -1.81 -7.83 4.55
CA ASP A 133 -1.03 -7.63 5.78
C ASP A 133 -0.89 -8.95 6.54
N PRO A 134 0.25 -9.18 7.21
CA PRO A 134 0.41 -10.35 8.07
C PRO A 134 -0.65 -10.34 9.18
N PRO A 135 -1.23 -11.50 9.55
CA PRO A 135 -2.19 -11.55 10.64
C PRO A 135 -1.54 -11.05 11.93
N PRO A 136 -2.29 -10.30 12.78
CA PRO A 136 -1.76 -9.86 14.06
C PRO A 136 -1.35 -11.08 14.90
N PRO A 137 -0.26 -10.97 15.68
CA PRO A 137 0.16 -12.06 16.56
C PRO A 137 -0.95 -12.41 17.56
N PRO A 138 -1.08 -13.68 17.96
CA PRO A 138 -2.11 -14.08 18.91
C PRO A 138 -1.97 -13.30 20.23
N PRO A 139 -3.10 -12.97 20.91
CA PRO A 139 -3.06 -12.29 22.20
C PRO A 139 -2.21 -13.08 23.19
N LYS A 140 -1.24 -12.42 23.84
CA LYS A 140 -0.51 -13.05 24.94
C LYS A 140 -1.49 -13.40 26.06
N PRO A 141 -1.41 -14.60 26.67
CA PRO A 141 -2.24 -14.94 27.81
C PRO A 141 -2.07 -13.88 28.91
N VAL A 142 -3.16 -13.23 29.29
CA VAL A 142 -3.16 -12.32 30.44
C VAL A 142 -2.97 -13.19 31.69
N PRO A 143 -1.95 -12.94 32.54
CA PRO A 143 -1.80 -13.66 33.79
C PRO A 143 -3.08 -13.50 34.62
N LYS A 144 -3.72 -14.63 34.92
CA LYS A 144 -4.92 -14.69 35.74
C LYS A 144 -4.60 -14.03 37.10
N PRO A 145 -5.43 -13.10 37.61
CA PRO A 145 -5.23 -12.55 38.94
C PRO A 145 -5.14 -13.69 39.95
N SER A 146 -3.99 -13.81 40.61
CA SER A 146 -3.81 -14.73 41.72
C SER A 146 -4.73 -14.28 42.85
N THR A 147 -5.84 -14.99 43.07
CA THR A 147 -6.63 -14.87 44.29
C THR A 147 -5.79 -15.41 45.43
N GLN A 148 -4.99 -14.54 46.02
CA GLN A 148 -4.31 -14.85 47.27
C GLN A 148 -5.37 -14.95 48.38
N PRO A 149 -5.48 -16.06 49.13
CA PRO A 149 -6.46 -16.20 50.20
C PRO A 149 -6.17 -15.18 51.30
N ALA A 150 -7.12 -14.29 51.57
CA ALA A 150 -7.08 -13.44 52.75
C ALA A 150 -7.13 -14.33 54.01
N THR A 151 -6.01 -14.43 54.70
CA THR A 151 -5.91 -15.12 55.98
C THR A 151 -6.67 -14.29 57.03
N GLN A 152 -7.76 -14.83 57.57
CA GLN A 152 -8.46 -14.30 58.74
C GLN A 152 -7.59 -14.51 59.99
N ALA A 153 -7.33 -13.51 60.84
CA ALA A 153 -8.02 -13.17 62.11
C ALA A 153 -6.92 -12.86 63.18
N PRO A 154 -7.19 -12.40 64.44
CA PRO A 154 -8.26 -11.56 65.02
C PRO A 154 -7.74 -10.38 65.90
N GLY A 155 -8.59 -9.38 66.14
CA GLY A 155 -8.67 -8.65 67.44
C GLY A 155 -7.67 -7.52 67.76
N PRO A 156 -8.02 -6.60 68.69
CA PRO A 156 -7.68 -5.18 68.58
C PRO A 156 -6.65 -4.68 69.59
N THR A 157 -5.80 -3.72 69.20
CA THR A 157 -5.10 -2.82 70.14
C THR A 157 -4.85 -1.44 69.52
N SER A 158 -5.22 -0.44 70.31
CA SER A 158 -5.02 1.00 70.18
C SER A 158 -3.54 1.41 70.00
N SER A 159 -3.23 2.34 69.09
CA SER A 159 -2.52 3.62 69.31
C SER A 159 -1.93 4.24 68.01
N ALA A 160 -1.69 5.56 68.06
CA ALA A 160 -1.58 6.59 67.01
C ALA A 160 -0.29 6.56 66.12
N PRO A 161 -0.10 7.51 65.16
CA PRO A 161 0.61 7.29 63.88
C PRO A 161 2.12 7.56 63.93
N GLY A 162 2.90 6.73 63.25
CA GLY A 162 4.33 6.92 63.03
C GLY A 162 4.70 6.67 61.57
N ASN A 163 4.95 7.76 60.83
CA ASN A 163 5.52 7.75 59.48
C ASN A 163 6.86 7.00 59.46
N THR A 164 6.93 5.91 58.71
CA THR A 164 8.19 5.30 58.29
C THR A 164 8.24 5.35 56.76
N PRO A 165 9.29 5.87 56.10
CA PRO A 165 9.36 5.91 54.65
C PRO A 165 9.38 4.49 54.09
N ALA A 166 8.46 4.19 53.16
CA ALA A 166 8.48 2.93 52.44
C ALA A 166 9.78 2.83 51.62
N THR A 167 10.52 1.74 51.82
CA THR A 167 11.61 1.31 50.95
C THR A 167 11.11 1.31 49.50
N PRO A 168 11.84 1.87 48.52
CA PRO A 168 11.34 1.94 47.16
C PRO A 168 11.23 0.52 46.63
N SER A 169 9.98 0.08 46.45
CA SER A 169 9.66 -1.15 45.73
C SER A 169 10.33 -1.04 44.37
N GLN A 170 11.28 -1.93 44.06
CA GLN A 170 11.97 -1.92 42.77
C GLN A 170 10.92 -1.92 41.67
N SER A 171 10.92 -0.89 40.83
CA SER A 171 9.92 -0.73 39.79
C SER A 171 9.96 -1.94 38.84
N GLU A 172 8.84 -2.26 38.20
CA GLU A 172 8.76 -3.38 37.27
C GLU A 172 9.80 -3.28 36.13
N ALA A 173 10.32 -2.09 35.85
CA ALA A 173 11.40 -1.87 34.91
C ALA A 173 12.71 -2.57 35.33
N CYS A 174 13.04 -2.60 36.63
CA CYS A 174 14.24 -3.29 37.14
C CYS A 174 14.16 -4.81 37.05
N LYS A 175 12.94 -5.37 37.08
CA LYS A 175 12.75 -6.81 36.87
C LYS A 175 12.97 -7.21 35.40
N MET A 176 12.70 -6.28 34.50
CA MET A 176 12.77 -6.53 33.05
C MET A 176 14.17 -6.23 32.49
N PHE A 177 14.90 -5.31 33.13
CA PHE A 177 16.28 -4.94 32.78
C PHE A 177 17.13 -4.80 34.05
N PRO A 178 17.60 -5.92 34.65
CA PRO A 178 18.32 -5.90 35.92
C PRO A 178 19.67 -5.19 35.84
N ASP A 179 20.25 -5.06 34.64
CA ASP A 179 21.54 -4.38 34.43
C ASP A 179 21.44 -2.84 34.39
N LEU A 180 20.22 -2.28 34.44
CA LEU A 180 19.96 -0.84 34.39
C LEU A 180 19.44 -0.29 35.74
N CYS A 181 19.50 -1.12 36.77
CA CYS A 181 19.26 -0.80 38.17
C CYS A 181 20.47 -1.29 39.00
#